data_AF-A0A838PZI8-F1
#
_entry.id   AF-A0A838PZI8-F1
#
_cell.length_a   1.000
_cell.length_b   1.000
_cell.length_c   1.000
_cell.angle_alpha   90.00
_cell.angle_beta   90.00
_cell.angle_gamma   90.00
#
_symmetry.space_group_name_H-M   'P 1'
#
loop_
_entity.id
_entity.type
_entity.pdbx_description
1 polymer ?
#
loop_
_entity_poly.entity_id
_entity_poly.type
_entity_poly.pdbx_seq_one_letter_code
_entity_poly.pdbx_strand_id
1 'polypeptide(L)'
;MNSKPRESLHRAVSSAGGAATPPGKVVAELTFGFWRYLSSAAHEKTLWVPCLHRCCPPGTDRCDVDGPVGRLHDVRNRVAHHEPLLQTSVTGRLADLIEIGTLLDAHLGQHLSATTRVTSLLATRP
;
A
#
# COMPACT_ATOMS: atom_id res chain seq x y z
N MET A 1 4.52 9.22 15.10
CA MET A 1 3.94 8.16 15.96
C MET A 1 3.68 6.92 15.13
N ASN A 2 4.09 5.75 15.62
CA ASN A 2 3.92 4.44 14.97
C ASN A 2 3.06 3.52 15.86
N SER A 3 1.97 4.07 16.42
CA SER A 3 1.09 3.37 17.36
C SER A 3 0.16 2.39 16.64
N LYS A 4 -0.54 2.85 15.59
CA LYS A 4 -1.49 2.02 14.84
C LYS A 4 -0.87 0.71 14.29
N PRO A 5 0.31 0.71 13.64
CA PRO A 5 0.91 -0.52 13.12
C PRO A 5 1.33 -1.46 14.26
N ARG A 6 1.84 -0.91 15.37
CA ARG A 6 2.21 -1.69 16.56
C ARG A 6 1.01 -2.33 17.24
N GLU A 7 -0.09 -1.61 17.39
CA GLU A 7 -1.35 -2.15 17.92
C GLU A 7 -1.91 -3.25 17.01
N SER A 8 -1.83 -3.06 15.69
CA SER A 8 -2.21 -4.11 14.73
C SER A 8 -1.31 -5.34 14.85
N LEU A 9 0.00 -5.16 15.04
CA LEU A 9 0.94 -6.27 15.22
C LEU A 9 0.69 -7.02 16.54
N HIS A 10 0.49 -6.32 17.65
CA HIS A 10 0.16 -6.94 18.94
C HIS A 10 -1.12 -7.76 18.86
N ARG A 11 -2.17 -7.24 18.20
CA ARG A 11 -3.40 -7.98 17.96
C ARG A 11 -3.16 -9.21 17.09
N ALA A 12 -2.41 -9.08 16.00
CA ALA A 12 -2.08 -10.21 15.13
C ALA A 12 -1.30 -11.31 15.87
N VAL A 13 -0.31 -10.95 16.70
CA VAL A 13 0.42 -11.91 17.54
C VAL A 13 -0.52 -12.61 18.53
N SER A 14 -1.42 -11.87 19.16
CA SER A 14 -2.41 -12.44 20.08
C SER A 14 -3.34 -13.43 19.37
N SER A 15 -3.90 -13.04 18.22
CA SER A 15 -4.82 -13.89 17.43
C SER A 15 -4.13 -15.14 16.89
N ALA A 16 -2.86 -15.04 16.53
CA ALA A 16 -2.12 -16.14 15.92
C ALA A 16 -1.69 -17.24 16.92
N GLY A 17 -1.86 -17.01 18.23
CA GLY A 17 -1.51 -17.96 19.30
C GLY A 17 -0.44 -17.47 20.29
N GLY A 18 -0.09 -16.19 20.27
CA GLY A 18 0.88 -15.57 21.17
C GLY A 18 2.33 -15.62 20.68
N ALA A 19 3.28 -15.24 21.55
CA ALA A 19 4.68 -14.96 21.18
C ALA A 19 5.46 -16.16 20.61
N ALA A 20 5.05 -17.40 20.91
CA ALA A 20 5.70 -18.61 20.39
C ALA A 20 5.24 -19.00 18.97
N THR A 21 4.34 -18.21 18.38
CA THR A 21 3.73 -18.50 17.08
C THR A 21 4.72 -18.30 15.93
N PRO A 22 4.72 -19.17 14.91
CA PRO A 22 5.53 -18.97 13.71
C PRO A 22 5.21 -17.63 13.02
N PRO A 23 6.21 -16.88 12.51
CA PRO A 23 6.00 -15.58 11.88
C PRO A 23 4.95 -15.58 10.77
N GLY A 24 4.87 -16.66 9.97
CA GLY A 24 3.89 -16.79 8.90
C GLY A 24 2.43 -16.75 9.37
N LYS A 25 2.13 -17.27 10.57
CA LYS A 25 0.77 -17.17 11.14
C LYS A 25 0.45 -15.75 11.57
N VAL A 26 1.42 -15.03 12.15
CA VAL A 26 1.25 -13.60 12.48
C VAL A 26 1.00 -12.79 11.21
N VAL A 27 1.76 -13.05 10.15
CA VAL A 27 1.60 -12.39 8.85
C VAL A 27 0.20 -12.61 8.27
N ALA A 28 -0.37 -13.82 8.42
CA ALA A 28 -1.72 -14.13 7.96
C ALA A 28 -2.82 -13.34 8.70
N GLU A 29 -2.58 -12.93 9.94
CA GLU A 29 -3.52 -12.11 10.74
C GLU A 29 -3.41 -10.59 10.45
N LEU A 30 -2.44 -10.17 9.64
CA LEU A 30 -2.22 -8.75 9.33
C LEU A 30 -3.13 -8.28 8.18
N THR A 31 -3.99 -7.30 8.47
CA THR A 31 -4.82 -6.64 7.46
C THR A 31 -4.02 -5.73 6.53
N PHE A 32 -4.58 -5.40 5.36
CA PHE A 32 -3.98 -4.45 4.41
C PHE A 32 -3.56 -3.10 5.04
N GLY A 33 -4.32 -2.61 6.03
CA GLY A 33 -4.02 -1.35 6.72
C GLY A 33 -2.71 -1.36 7.51
N PHE A 34 -2.21 -2.54 7.91
CA PHE A 34 -0.87 -2.66 8.52
C PHE A 34 0.22 -2.38 7.48
N TRP A 35 0.13 -3.04 6.33
CA TRP A 35 1.15 -3.05 5.28
C TRP A 35 1.37 -1.67 4.66
N ARG A 36 0.33 -0.84 4.61
CA ARG A 36 0.42 0.58 4.22
C ARG A 36 1.55 1.33 4.93
N TYR A 37 1.80 1.06 6.21
CA TYR A 37 2.76 1.82 7.01
C TYR A 37 4.21 1.35 6.89
N LEU A 38 4.51 0.31 6.10
CA LEU A 38 5.87 -0.19 5.89
C LEU A 38 6.82 0.89 5.37
N SER A 39 6.36 1.71 4.43
CA SER A 39 7.14 2.80 3.84
C SER A 39 7.02 4.11 4.61
N SER A 40 6.33 4.17 5.76
CA SER A 40 6.20 5.43 6.51
C SER A 40 7.54 5.93 7.08
N ALA A 41 7.65 7.23 7.32
CA ALA A 41 8.87 7.85 7.86
C ALA A 41 9.36 7.22 9.18
N ALA A 42 8.44 6.70 9.99
CA ALA A 42 8.77 6.03 11.25
C ALA A 42 9.59 4.74 11.06
N HIS A 43 9.60 4.17 9.85
CA HIS A 43 10.31 2.95 9.49
C HIS A 43 11.50 3.20 8.57
N GLU A 44 11.90 4.46 8.37
CA GLU A 44 12.99 4.75 7.43
C GLU A 44 14.30 4.06 7.84
N LYS A 45 14.73 4.24 9.09
CA LYS A 45 15.99 3.67 9.56
C LYS A 45 15.89 2.20 9.98
N THR A 46 14.69 1.72 10.27
CA THR A 46 14.47 0.36 10.80
C THR A 46 14.04 -0.66 9.75
N LEU A 47 13.38 -0.23 8.67
CA LEU A 47 12.95 -1.11 7.58
C LEU A 47 13.41 -0.61 6.21
N TRP A 48 13.23 0.68 5.87
CA TRP A 48 13.53 1.17 4.52
C TRP A 48 14.99 1.05 4.14
N VAL A 49 15.86 1.76 4.84
CA VAL A 49 17.31 1.75 4.65
C VAL A 49 17.89 0.32 4.75
N PRO A 50 17.57 -0.50 5.76
CA PRO A 50 18.16 -1.82 5.87
C PRO A 50 17.59 -2.85 4.91
N CYS A 51 16.34 -2.72 4.42
CA CYS A 51 15.77 -3.75 3.54
C CYS A 51 14.75 -3.32 2.48
N LEU A 52 13.76 -2.48 2.79
CA LEU A 52 12.63 -2.27 1.86
C LEU A 52 13.03 -1.54 0.57
N HIS A 53 14.05 -0.68 0.59
CA HIS A 53 14.52 0.00 -0.62
C HIS A 53 14.95 -0.99 -1.72
N ARG A 54 15.37 -2.21 -1.36
CA ARG A 54 15.76 -3.26 -2.31
C ARG A 54 14.60 -3.85 -3.09
N CYS A 55 13.36 -3.61 -2.66
CA CYS A 55 12.16 -3.99 -3.40
C CYS A 55 11.85 -3.02 -4.56
N CYS A 56 12.63 -1.94 -4.71
CA CYS A 56 12.48 -0.93 -5.74
C CYS A 56 13.81 -0.76 -6.50
N PRO A 57 13.81 -0.10 -7.66
CA PRO A 57 15.02 0.27 -8.38
C PRO A 57 16.01 1.06 -7.49
N PRO A 58 17.33 0.92 -7.73
CA PRO A 58 18.33 1.71 -7.02
C PRO A 58 18.06 3.21 -7.15
N GLY A 59 18.11 3.93 -6.02
CA GLY A 59 17.89 5.38 -5.98
C GLY A 59 16.45 5.82 -5.74
N THR A 60 15.47 4.90 -5.65
CA THR A 60 14.09 5.24 -5.27
C THR A 60 14.05 5.84 -3.85
N ASP A 61 13.45 7.03 -3.70
CA ASP A 61 13.19 7.61 -2.39
C ASP A 61 12.02 6.90 -1.71
N ARG A 62 12.09 6.76 -0.39
CA ARG A 62 10.97 6.25 0.42
C ARG A 62 9.71 7.07 0.19
N CYS A 63 9.83 8.38 0.05
CA CYS A 63 8.71 9.30 -0.11
C CYS A 63 7.94 9.06 -1.42
N ASP A 64 8.65 8.65 -2.47
CA ASP A 64 8.07 8.28 -3.77
C ASP A 64 7.22 7.01 -3.67
N VAL A 65 7.44 6.18 -2.64
CA VAL A 65 6.60 5.02 -2.34
C VAL A 65 5.52 5.36 -1.30
N ASP A 66 5.89 6.01 -0.20
CA ASP A 66 5.00 6.30 0.92
C ASP A 66 3.85 7.22 0.53
N GLY A 67 4.12 8.24 -0.29
CA GLY A 67 3.12 9.18 -0.78
C GLY A 67 2.00 8.45 -1.53
N PRO A 68 2.28 7.84 -2.69
CA PRO A 68 1.29 7.11 -3.48
C PRO A 68 0.59 5.98 -2.71
N VAL A 69 1.30 5.18 -1.90
CA VAL A 69 0.67 4.08 -1.16
C VAL A 69 -0.38 4.59 -0.16
N GLY A 70 -0.17 5.76 0.48
CA GLY A 70 -1.19 6.34 1.38
C GLY A 70 -2.41 6.83 0.69
N ARG A 71 -2.14 7.55 -0.37
CA ARG A 71 -3.11 8.01 -1.32
C ARG A 71 -3.98 6.88 -1.93
N LEU A 72 -3.40 5.70 -2.17
CA LEU A 72 -4.09 4.48 -2.60
C LEU A 72 -4.87 3.82 -1.46
N HIS A 73 -4.29 3.76 -0.26
CA HIS A 73 -4.96 3.24 0.93
C HIS A 73 -6.22 4.05 1.27
N ASP A 74 -6.16 5.37 1.15
CA ASP A 74 -7.30 6.26 1.41
C ASP A 74 -8.44 5.99 0.41
N VAL A 75 -8.16 5.94 -0.90
CA VAL A 75 -9.21 5.63 -1.89
C VAL A 75 -9.78 4.22 -1.69
N ARG A 76 -8.95 3.22 -1.36
CA ARG A 76 -9.40 1.86 -1.07
C ARG A 76 -10.37 1.85 0.12
N ASN A 77 -10.06 2.58 1.19
CA ASN A 77 -10.92 2.62 2.37
C ASN A 77 -12.24 3.33 2.07
N ARG A 78 -12.21 4.44 1.34
CA ARG A 78 -13.44 5.13 0.90
C ARG A 78 -14.33 4.21 0.07
N VAL A 79 -13.76 3.46 -0.87
CA VAL A 79 -14.49 2.47 -1.67
C VAL A 79 -15.11 1.38 -0.78
N ALA A 80 -14.34 0.84 0.17
CA ALA A 80 -14.84 -0.19 1.10
C ALA A 80 -15.99 0.32 2.00
N HIS A 81 -15.97 1.62 2.34
CA HIS A 81 -17.03 2.28 3.08
C HIS A 81 -18.16 2.84 2.21
N HIS A 82 -18.14 2.58 0.89
CA HIS A 82 -19.10 3.12 -0.08
C HIS A 82 -19.21 4.66 -0.04
N GLU A 83 -18.12 5.34 0.26
CA GLU A 83 -18.07 6.80 0.28
C GLU A 83 -18.01 7.38 -1.15
N PRO A 84 -18.62 8.56 -1.40
CA PRO A 84 -18.52 9.23 -2.69
C PRO A 84 -17.07 9.59 -3.03
N LEU A 85 -16.64 9.35 -4.27
CA LEU A 85 -15.28 9.71 -4.74
C LEU A 85 -15.23 11.04 -5.53
N LEU A 86 -16.25 11.89 -5.42
CA LEU A 86 -16.42 13.09 -6.27
C LEU A 86 -15.23 14.06 -6.23
N GLN A 87 -14.57 14.19 -5.08
CA GLN A 87 -13.40 15.04 -4.87
C GLN A 87 -12.05 14.30 -5.04
N THR A 88 -12.08 13.02 -5.40
CA THR A 88 -10.87 12.21 -5.59
C THR A 88 -10.41 12.32 -7.03
N SER A 89 -9.14 12.66 -7.25
CA SER A 89 -8.53 12.53 -8.58
C SER A 89 -8.33 11.05 -8.91
N VAL A 90 -9.36 10.42 -9.50
CA VAL A 90 -9.35 8.99 -9.87
C VAL A 90 -8.24 8.71 -10.88
N THR A 91 -8.05 9.57 -11.88
CA THR A 91 -6.92 9.48 -12.82
C THR A 91 -5.58 9.52 -12.09
N GLY A 92 -5.42 10.43 -11.11
CA GLY A 92 -4.23 10.47 -10.28
C GLY A 92 -4.07 9.24 -9.39
N ARG A 93 -5.15 8.57 -8.96
CA ARG A 93 -5.07 7.33 -8.16
C ARG A 93 -4.64 6.16 -9.05
N LEU A 94 -5.12 6.12 -10.29
CA LEU A 94 -4.69 5.13 -11.26
C LEU A 94 -3.21 5.31 -11.60
N ALA A 95 -2.75 6.55 -11.77
CA ALA A 95 -1.32 6.84 -11.97
C ALA A 95 -0.48 6.35 -10.79
N ASP A 96 -0.86 6.67 -9.55
CA ASP A 96 -0.19 6.14 -8.34
C ASP A 96 -0.11 4.61 -8.34
N LEU A 97 -1.19 3.93 -8.73
CA LEU A 97 -1.26 2.46 -8.74
C LEU A 97 -0.29 1.85 -9.78
N ILE A 98 -0.26 2.42 -10.99
CA ILE A 98 0.63 1.98 -12.06
C ILE A 98 2.08 2.28 -11.70
N GLU A 99 2.36 3.45 -11.12
CA GLU A 99 3.70 3.86 -10.68
C GLU A 99 4.25 2.89 -9.62
N ILE A 100 3.50 2.64 -8.54
CA ILE A 100 3.91 1.68 -7.51
C ILE A 100 4.05 0.27 -8.08
N GLY A 101 3.12 -0.14 -8.95
CA GLY A 101 3.21 -1.42 -9.65
C GLY A 101 4.52 -1.55 -10.42
N THR A 102 4.89 -0.50 -11.16
CA THR A 102 6.13 -0.44 -11.97
C THR A 102 7.39 -0.43 -11.12
N LEU A 103 7.38 0.26 -9.97
CA LEU A 103 8.50 0.28 -9.03
C LEU A 103 8.74 -1.10 -8.40
N LEU A 104 7.69 -1.90 -8.21
CA LEU A 104 7.84 -3.26 -7.68
C LEU A 104 8.25 -4.24 -8.78
N ASP A 105 7.62 -4.15 -9.94
CA ASP A 105 7.88 -4.99 -11.09
C ASP A 105 7.35 -4.33 -12.37
N ALA A 106 8.22 -4.21 -13.40
CA ALA A 106 7.85 -3.54 -14.64
C ALA A 106 6.67 -4.24 -15.36
N HIS A 107 6.57 -5.57 -15.26
CA HIS A 107 5.50 -6.32 -15.89
C HIS A 107 4.15 -6.10 -15.18
N LEU A 108 4.14 -5.99 -13.85
CA LEU A 108 2.96 -5.62 -13.07
C LEU A 108 2.43 -4.24 -13.48
N GLY A 109 3.31 -3.24 -13.59
CA GLY A 109 2.95 -1.90 -14.06
C GLY A 109 2.30 -1.91 -15.45
N GLN A 110 2.92 -2.64 -16.40
CA GLN A 110 2.38 -2.82 -17.74
C GLN A 110 1.01 -3.52 -17.73
N HIS A 111 0.87 -4.58 -16.93
CA HIS A 111 -0.38 -5.31 -16.80
C HIS A 111 -1.51 -4.42 -16.28
N LEU A 112 -1.26 -3.65 -15.21
CA LEU A 112 -2.24 -2.72 -14.64
C LEU A 112 -2.68 -1.65 -15.66
N SER A 113 -1.71 -1.10 -16.40
CA SER A 113 -2.00 -0.13 -17.46
C SER A 113 -2.83 -0.73 -18.59
N ALA A 114 -2.54 -1.97 -18.99
CA ALA A 114 -3.23 -2.64 -20.09
C ALA A 114 -4.64 -3.14 -19.73
N THR A 115 -4.88 -3.53 -18.48
CA THR A 115 -6.15 -4.18 -18.07
C THR A 115 -7.12 -3.25 -17.35
N THR A 116 -6.69 -2.04 -16.97
CA THR A 116 -7.57 -1.10 -16.26
C THR A 116 -8.76 -0.65 -17.10
N ARG A 117 -9.95 -0.74 -16.52
CA ARG A 117 -11.19 -0.19 -17.10
C ARG A 117 -11.47 1.25 -16.69
N VAL A 118 -10.71 1.77 -15.72
CA VAL A 118 -10.96 3.09 -15.10
C VAL A 118 -10.90 4.20 -16.14
N THR A 119 -9.95 4.16 -17.07
CA THR A 119 -9.81 5.14 -18.16
C THR A 119 -11.06 5.19 -19.04
N SER A 120 -11.56 4.04 -19.49
CA SER A 120 -12.77 3.94 -20.31
C SER A 120 -14.04 4.41 -19.57
N LEU A 121 -14.13 4.13 -18.27
CA LEU A 121 -15.25 4.56 -17.44
C LEU A 121 -15.23 6.08 -17.19
N LEU A 122 -14.04 6.67 -17.03
CA LEU A 122 -13.91 8.12 -16.86
C LEU A 122 -14.26 8.87 -18.16
N ALA A 123 -13.97 8.30 -19.33
CA ALA A 123 -14.33 8.89 -20.62
C ALA A 123 -15.84 8.88 -20.89
N THR A 124 -16.61 8.04 -20.18
CA THR A 124 -18.07 7.91 -20.30
C THR A 124 -18.82 8.59 -19.14
N ARG A 125 -18.11 9.39 -18.32
CA ARG A 125 -18.70 10.13 -17.22
C ARG A 125 -19.68 11.19 -17.80
N PRO A 126 -20.93 11.24 -17.31
CA PRO A 126 -21.92 12.21 -17.78
C PRO A 126 -21.56 13.65 -17.42
#